data_AF-J3F470-F1
#
_entry.id   AF-J3F470-F1
#
_cell.length_a   1.000
_cell.length_b   1.000
_cell.length_c   1.000
_cell.angle_alpha   90.00
_cell.angle_beta   90.00
_cell.angle_gamma   90.00
#
_symmetry.space_group_name_H-M   'P 1'
#
loop_
_entity.id
_entity.type
_entity.pdbx_description
1 polymer ?
#
loop_
_entity_poly.entity_id
_entity_poly.type
_entity_poly.pdbx_seq_one_letter_code
_entity_poly.pdbx_strand_id
1 'polypeptide(L)'
;MSNPPTADQFGRLSKAGQTLRSSLGERLREKFLTFKDAQPTEAEILDLVSFSVISFDEETEAALGADGIFCLAWLDSEPAFKLAIKTLGYSQSDWGSWGGIFEDYIRRSFKHNYLPGYVASRIATHGSRYLRNISSIAGALSRYLSGARHREVIDGPSTIQRMKELLLEFEQLVAVDWMPEDLKEQLKYKVRTRSAIKLLDEPYILESPTSRRNDADLPTRLLASELLRINYSHQKSFHKKAVFHLLGLSFVERPLEMRTIERLAKSEMDALRECWAKKIADRKGLDFDFVLTTLKTNKSLTLPHEMDL
;
A
#
# COMPACT_ATOMS: atom_id res chain seq x y z
N MET A 1 -31.36 4.49 5.80
CA MET A 1 -29.92 4.23 5.88
C MET A 1 -29.61 3.11 4.90
N SER A 2 -28.71 3.31 3.95
CA SER A 2 -28.26 2.26 3.04
C SER A 2 -27.44 1.23 3.82
N ASN A 3 -27.62 -0.05 3.54
CA ASN A 3 -26.83 -1.11 4.16
C ASN A 3 -25.34 -0.91 3.89
N PRO A 4 -24.45 -1.19 4.86
CA PRO A 4 -23.01 -1.11 4.64
C PRO A 4 -22.57 -2.06 3.52
N PRO A 5 -21.55 -1.70 2.71
CA PRO A 5 -21.02 -2.58 1.68
C PRO A 5 -20.45 -3.86 2.27
N THR A 6 -20.53 -4.94 1.51
CA THR A 6 -20.00 -6.25 1.93
C THR A 6 -18.47 -6.29 1.83
N ALA A 7 -17.87 -7.31 2.47
CA ALA A 7 -16.44 -7.57 2.36
C ALA A 7 -15.97 -7.71 0.90
N ASP A 8 -16.77 -8.35 0.04
CA ASP A 8 -16.44 -8.53 -1.38
C ASP A 8 -16.49 -7.22 -2.16
N GLN A 9 -17.46 -6.36 -1.86
CA GLN A 9 -17.57 -5.05 -2.50
C GLN A 9 -16.39 -4.15 -2.12
N PHE A 10 -16.01 -4.11 -0.83
CA PHE A 10 -14.77 -3.46 -0.40
C PHE A 10 -13.52 -4.12 -1.03
N GLY A 11 -13.54 -5.44 -1.20
CA GLY A 11 -12.49 -6.20 -1.88
C GLY A 11 -12.31 -5.78 -3.34
N ARG A 12 -13.39 -5.48 -4.07
CA ARG A 12 -13.34 -4.93 -5.43
C ARG A 12 -12.78 -3.50 -5.44
N LEU A 13 -13.28 -2.62 -4.57
CA LEU A 13 -12.76 -1.26 -4.41
C LEU A 13 -11.26 -1.25 -4.07
N SER A 14 -10.77 -2.26 -3.34
CA SER A 14 -9.36 -2.36 -2.97
C SER A 14 -8.38 -2.49 -4.15
N LYS A 15 -8.88 -2.87 -5.33
CA LYS A 15 -8.09 -3.01 -6.55
C LYS A 15 -8.13 -1.76 -7.43
N ALA A 16 -9.17 -0.92 -7.30
CA ALA A 16 -9.47 0.19 -8.19
C ALA A 16 -8.29 1.17 -8.38
N GLY A 17 -7.62 1.58 -7.30
CA GLY A 17 -6.50 2.52 -7.40
C GLY A 17 -5.29 1.98 -8.16
N GLN A 18 -5.02 0.68 -8.10
CA GLN A 18 -3.95 0.06 -8.89
C GLN A 18 -4.38 -0.14 -10.35
N THR A 19 -5.64 -0.53 -10.58
CA THR A 19 -6.22 -0.62 -11.92
C THR A 19 -6.14 0.73 -12.63
N LEU A 20 -6.65 1.80 -12.01
CA LEU A 20 -6.61 3.17 -12.53
C LEU A 20 -5.18 3.60 -12.85
N ARG A 21 -4.23 3.42 -11.93
CA ARG A 21 -2.83 3.82 -12.17
C ARG A 21 -2.24 3.11 -13.39
N SER A 22 -2.57 1.83 -13.57
CA SER A 22 -2.01 1.01 -14.65
C SER A 22 -2.66 1.38 -15.98
N SER A 23 -3.99 1.38 -16.06
CA SER A 23 -4.73 1.65 -17.30
C SER A 23 -4.56 3.09 -17.78
N LEU A 24 -4.65 4.07 -16.87
CA LEU A 24 -4.36 5.47 -17.21
C LEU A 24 -2.90 5.65 -17.62
N GLY A 25 -1.97 5.00 -16.94
CA GLY A 25 -0.54 5.08 -17.27
C GLY A 25 -0.24 4.56 -18.68
N GLU A 26 -0.87 3.45 -19.07
CA GLU A 26 -0.75 2.88 -20.42
C GLU A 26 -1.38 3.79 -21.48
N ARG A 27 -2.64 4.21 -21.25
CA ARG A 27 -3.39 5.07 -22.18
C ARG A 27 -2.70 6.42 -22.42
N LEU A 28 -2.20 7.04 -21.35
CA LEU A 28 -1.41 8.26 -21.48
C LEU A 28 -0.10 8.01 -22.21
N ARG A 29 0.62 6.92 -21.88
CA ARG A 29 1.89 6.61 -22.53
C ARG A 29 1.73 6.51 -24.05
N GLU A 30 0.69 5.86 -24.52
CA GLU A 30 0.38 5.77 -25.96
C GLU A 30 0.18 7.16 -26.58
N LYS A 31 -0.63 8.03 -25.94
CA LYS A 31 -0.84 9.40 -26.40
C LYS A 31 0.45 10.24 -26.37
N PHE A 32 1.25 10.17 -25.32
CA PHE A 32 2.51 10.95 -25.24
C PHE A 32 3.55 10.48 -26.26
N LEU A 33 3.53 9.21 -26.68
CA LEU A 33 4.44 8.69 -27.72
C LEU A 33 4.13 9.22 -29.14
N THR A 34 2.92 9.75 -29.38
CA THR A 34 2.57 10.34 -30.69
C THR A 34 3.24 11.70 -30.91
N PHE A 35 3.70 12.35 -29.85
CA PHE A 35 4.37 13.65 -29.92
C PHE A 35 5.88 13.44 -30.04
N LYS A 36 6.38 13.65 -31.27
CA LYS A 36 7.79 13.46 -31.62
C LYS A 36 8.62 14.73 -31.47
N ASP A 37 7.96 15.89 -31.39
CA ASP A 37 8.63 17.18 -31.39
C ASP A 37 9.15 17.54 -30.00
N ALA A 38 10.37 18.10 -29.97
CA ALA A 38 11.04 18.47 -28.72
C ALA A 38 10.37 19.67 -28.01
N GLN A 39 9.53 20.43 -28.72
CA GLN A 39 8.79 21.58 -28.19
C GLN A 39 7.38 21.61 -28.79
N PRO A 40 6.35 21.15 -28.06
CA PRO A 40 4.98 21.21 -28.52
C PRO A 40 4.46 22.65 -28.54
N THR A 41 3.57 22.93 -29.48
CA THR A 41 2.78 24.15 -29.53
C THR A 41 1.81 24.22 -28.35
N GLU A 42 1.32 25.43 -28.08
CA GLU A 42 0.32 25.66 -27.03
C GLU A 42 -0.96 24.83 -27.25
N ALA A 43 -1.40 24.69 -28.50
CA ALA A 43 -2.56 23.89 -28.85
C ALA A 43 -2.36 22.39 -28.54
N GLU A 44 -1.16 21.86 -28.76
CA GLU A 44 -0.82 20.47 -28.45
C GLU A 44 -0.75 20.21 -26.95
N ILE A 45 -0.25 21.18 -26.17
CA ILE A 45 -0.28 21.10 -24.70
C ILE A 45 -1.73 21.04 -24.21
N LEU A 46 -2.60 21.91 -24.72
CA LEU A 46 -4.02 21.92 -24.35
C LEU A 46 -4.75 20.63 -24.77
N ASP A 47 -4.44 20.07 -25.94
CA ASP A 47 -4.96 18.76 -26.37
C ASP A 47 -4.53 17.63 -25.42
N LEU A 48 -3.25 17.60 -25.03
CA LEU A 48 -2.72 16.62 -24.07
C LEU A 48 -3.38 16.73 -22.70
N VAL A 49 -3.60 17.95 -22.22
CA VAL A 49 -4.29 18.20 -20.95
C VAL A 49 -5.73 17.70 -21.02
N SER A 50 -6.46 18.10 -22.06
CA SER A 50 -7.85 17.68 -22.28
C SER A 50 -7.97 16.16 -22.35
N PHE A 51 -7.12 15.52 -23.17
CA PHE A 51 -7.05 14.07 -23.27
C PHE A 51 -6.74 13.41 -21.92
N SER A 52 -5.84 13.98 -21.13
CA SER A 52 -5.46 13.43 -19.81
C SER A 52 -6.59 13.50 -18.80
N VAL A 53 -7.36 14.60 -18.81
CA VAL A 53 -8.54 14.75 -17.94
C VAL A 53 -9.64 13.78 -18.35
N ILE A 54 -10.00 13.73 -19.63
CA ILE A 54 -11.01 12.81 -20.15
C ILE A 54 -10.62 11.34 -19.85
N SER A 55 -9.36 10.98 -20.13
CA SER A 55 -8.87 9.63 -19.83
C SER A 55 -8.88 9.34 -18.34
N PHE A 56 -8.57 10.31 -17.47
CA PHE A 56 -8.63 10.11 -16.03
C PHE A 56 -10.06 9.79 -15.57
N ASP A 57 -11.05 10.52 -16.06
CA ASP A 57 -12.46 10.32 -15.68
C ASP A 57 -12.98 8.96 -16.16
N GLU A 58 -12.76 8.63 -17.44
CA GLU A 58 -13.17 7.35 -18.02
C GLU A 58 -12.50 6.14 -17.34
N GLU A 59 -11.18 6.21 -17.12
CA GLU A 59 -10.45 5.13 -16.46
C GLU A 59 -10.81 5.02 -14.97
N THR A 60 -11.22 6.12 -14.32
CA THR A 60 -11.69 6.09 -12.93
C THR A 60 -13.03 5.38 -12.83
N GLU A 61 -13.97 5.70 -13.71
CA GLU A 61 -15.27 5.02 -13.77
C GLU A 61 -15.10 3.52 -14.06
N ALA A 62 -14.28 3.18 -15.05
CA ALA A 62 -13.96 1.80 -15.41
C ALA A 62 -13.28 1.03 -14.26
N ALA A 63 -12.32 1.66 -13.57
CA ALA A 63 -11.59 1.04 -12.46
C ALA A 63 -12.47 0.79 -11.23
N LEU A 64 -13.45 1.66 -10.96
CA LEU A 64 -14.39 1.50 -9.85
C LEU A 64 -15.46 0.45 -10.15
N GLY A 65 -16.06 0.51 -11.35
CA GLY A 65 -17.27 -0.25 -11.68
C GLY A 65 -18.43 0.03 -10.71
N ALA A 66 -19.53 -0.72 -10.85
CA ALA A 66 -20.74 -0.49 -10.05
C ALA A 66 -20.51 -0.63 -8.53
N ASP A 67 -19.79 -1.68 -8.10
CA ASP A 67 -19.53 -1.90 -6.67
C ASP A 67 -18.56 -0.89 -6.07
N GLY A 68 -17.55 -0.45 -6.82
CA GLY A 68 -16.61 0.57 -6.36
C GLY A 68 -17.30 1.91 -6.19
N ILE A 69 -18.17 2.29 -7.14
CA ILE A 69 -19.00 3.49 -7.05
C ILE A 69 -19.93 3.42 -5.83
N PHE A 70 -20.61 2.29 -5.63
CA PHE A 70 -21.48 2.09 -4.47
C PHE A 70 -20.71 2.19 -3.14
N CYS A 71 -19.57 1.51 -3.03
CA CYS A 71 -18.74 1.55 -1.82
C CYS A 71 -18.23 2.97 -1.52
N LEU A 72 -17.73 3.66 -2.56
CA LEU A 72 -17.22 5.01 -2.41
C LEU A 72 -18.33 5.98 -2.01
N ALA A 73 -19.51 5.90 -2.64
CA ALA A 73 -20.67 6.71 -2.27
C ALA A 73 -21.13 6.42 -0.84
N TRP A 74 -21.09 5.17 -0.40
CA TRP A 74 -21.38 4.81 0.99
C TRP A 74 -20.34 5.40 1.96
N LEU A 75 -19.05 5.25 1.68
CA LEU A 75 -17.98 5.86 2.49
C LEU A 75 -18.13 7.39 2.55
N ASP A 76 -18.44 8.03 1.44
CA ASP A 76 -18.71 9.46 1.34
C ASP A 76 -20.03 9.87 1.99
N SER A 77 -20.88 8.92 2.40
CA SER A 77 -22.05 9.21 3.22
C SER A 77 -21.71 9.20 4.73
N GLU A 78 -20.65 8.51 5.13
CA GLU A 78 -20.25 8.33 6.53
C GLU A 78 -19.50 9.56 7.08
N PRO A 79 -20.00 10.23 8.13
CA PRO A 79 -19.33 11.40 8.72
C PRO A 79 -17.92 11.10 9.24
N ALA A 80 -17.75 9.89 9.79
CA ALA A 80 -16.48 9.42 10.34
C ALA A 80 -15.41 9.31 9.24
N PHE A 81 -15.80 8.81 8.06
CA PHE A 81 -14.92 8.75 6.89
C PHE A 81 -14.51 10.15 6.41
N LYS A 82 -15.47 11.09 6.29
CA LYS A 82 -15.18 12.47 5.88
C LYS A 82 -14.15 13.15 6.78
N LEU A 83 -14.30 12.98 8.10
CA LEU A 83 -13.34 13.53 9.07
C LEU A 83 -11.96 12.89 8.93
N ALA A 84 -11.90 11.58 8.67
CA ALA A 84 -10.64 10.88 8.45
C ALA A 84 -9.91 11.39 7.20
N ILE A 85 -10.61 11.47 6.07
CA ILE A 85 -10.05 11.92 4.78
C ILE A 85 -9.58 13.38 4.87
N LYS A 86 -10.38 14.26 5.51
CA LYS A 86 -9.97 15.64 5.80
C LYS A 86 -8.70 15.69 6.67
N THR A 87 -8.59 14.80 7.66
CA THR A 87 -7.40 14.71 8.54
C THR A 87 -6.15 14.25 7.79
N LEU A 88 -6.32 13.45 6.73
CA LEU A 88 -5.24 13.04 5.84
C LEU A 88 -4.84 14.13 4.82
N GLY A 89 -5.55 15.26 4.80
CA GLY A 89 -5.29 16.37 3.88
C GLY A 89 -5.80 16.14 2.46
N TYR A 90 -6.66 15.15 2.24
CA TYR A 90 -7.38 15.01 0.99
C TYR A 90 -8.61 15.90 1.03
N SER A 91 -8.82 16.68 -0.04
CA SER A 91 -9.96 17.59 -0.17
C SER A 91 -10.86 17.14 -1.31
N GLN A 92 -12.19 17.25 -1.16
CA GLN A 92 -13.12 16.99 -2.27
C GLN A 92 -12.85 17.88 -3.49
N SER A 93 -12.23 19.05 -3.29
CA SER A 93 -11.78 19.96 -4.36
C SER A 93 -10.64 19.42 -5.21
N ASP A 94 -9.97 18.34 -4.82
CA ASP A 94 -8.90 17.74 -5.63
C ASP A 94 -9.45 17.14 -6.94
N TRP A 95 -10.75 16.83 -7.00
CA TRP A 95 -11.39 16.19 -8.15
C TRP A 95 -11.75 17.13 -9.30
N GLY A 96 -11.96 18.43 -9.02
CA GLY A 96 -12.41 19.40 -10.02
C GLY A 96 -11.29 20.21 -10.69
N SER A 97 -10.03 20.01 -10.29
CA SER A 97 -8.89 20.83 -10.73
C SER A 97 -7.76 20.06 -11.42
N TRP A 98 -8.01 18.80 -11.79
CA TRP A 98 -6.99 17.96 -12.44
C TRP A 98 -6.42 18.58 -13.71
N GLY A 99 -7.20 19.36 -14.46
CA GLY A 99 -6.73 20.09 -15.64
C GLY A 99 -5.49 20.94 -15.37
N GLY A 100 -5.53 21.80 -14.35
CA GLY A 100 -4.37 22.65 -14.00
C GLY A 100 -3.19 21.84 -13.46
N ILE A 101 -3.44 20.78 -12.70
CA ILE A 101 -2.37 19.89 -12.18
C ILE A 101 -1.68 19.15 -13.33
N PHE A 102 -2.45 18.58 -14.26
CA PHE A 102 -1.93 17.85 -15.40
C PHE A 102 -1.20 18.78 -16.36
N GLU A 103 -1.75 19.96 -16.61
CA GLU A 103 -1.10 21.02 -17.39
C GLU A 103 0.28 21.37 -16.83
N ASP A 104 0.37 21.60 -15.51
CA ASP A 104 1.63 21.89 -14.84
C ASP A 104 2.67 20.78 -15.04
N TYR A 105 2.25 19.51 -14.93
CA TYR A 105 3.14 18.36 -15.17
C TYR A 105 3.58 18.25 -16.62
N ILE A 106 2.65 18.45 -17.55
CA ILE A 106 2.90 18.39 -18.99
C ILE A 106 3.88 19.49 -19.38
N ARG A 107 3.62 20.75 -19.01
CA ARG A 107 4.51 21.88 -19.31
C ARG A 107 5.91 21.69 -18.73
N ARG A 108 6.02 21.25 -17.47
CA ARG A 108 7.33 20.96 -16.86
C ARG A 108 8.06 19.83 -17.58
N SER A 109 7.34 18.81 -18.06
CA SER A 109 7.99 17.72 -18.78
C SER A 109 8.63 18.14 -20.08
N PHE A 110 7.96 19.00 -20.87
CA PHE A 110 8.54 19.55 -22.09
C PHE A 110 9.67 20.53 -21.82
N LYS A 111 9.57 21.35 -20.77
CA LYS A 111 10.66 22.24 -20.34
C LYS A 111 11.93 21.48 -19.94
N HIS A 112 11.78 20.31 -19.32
CA HIS A 112 12.90 19.51 -18.80
C HIS A 112 13.26 18.29 -19.66
N ASN A 113 12.68 18.17 -20.86
CA ASN A 113 12.89 17.04 -21.78
C ASN A 113 12.72 15.66 -21.10
N TYR A 114 11.70 15.53 -20.25
CA TYR A 114 11.39 14.24 -19.64
C TYR A 114 10.85 13.26 -20.67
N LEU A 115 11.23 11.98 -20.51
CA LEU A 115 10.74 10.91 -21.38
C LEU A 115 9.20 10.80 -21.30
N PRO A 116 8.48 10.66 -22.43
CA PRO A 116 7.03 10.49 -22.49
C PRO A 116 6.46 9.49 -21.46
N GLY A 117 7.09 8.31 -21.35
CA GLY A 117 6.68 7.28 -20.39
C GLY A 117 6.82 7.71 -18.92
N TYR A 118 7.81 8.55 -18.60
CA TYR A 118 7.97 9.11 -17.25
C TYR A 118 6.84 10.11 -16.94
N VAL A 119 6.48 10.97 -17.90
CA VAL A 119 5.38 11.94 -17.75
C VAL A 119 4.06 11.22 -17.51
N ALA A 120 3.72 10.27 -18.38
CA ALA A 120 2.52 9.43 -18.26
C ALA A 120 2.46 8.75 -16.89
N SER A 121 3.58 8.15 -16.44
CA SER A 121 3.67 7.51 -15.13
C SER A 121 3.46 8.49 -13.98
N ARG A 122 3.99 9.72 -14.09
CA ARG A 122 3.83 10.77 -13.07
C ARG A 122 2.38 11.24 -12.97
N ILE A 123 1.73 11.56 -14.10
CA ILE A 123 0.33 11.96 -14.12
C ILE A 123 -0.54 10.84 -13.55
N ALA A 124 -0.38 9.61 -14.03
CA ALA A 124 -1.14 8.46 -13.52
C ALA A 124 -0.91 8.21 -12.02
N THR A 125 0.32 8.39 -11.53
CA THR A 125 0.64 8.23 -10.10
C THR A 125 0.00 9.32 -9.23
N HIS A 126 -0.03 10.57 -9.71
CA HIS A 126 -0.62 11.69 -8.97
C HIS A 126 -2.14 11.65 -9.01
N GLY A 127 -2.74 11.46 -10.20
CA GLY A 127 -4.20 11.35 -10.36
C GLY A 127 -4.76 10.18 -9.55
N SER A 128 -4.08 9.04 -9.52
CA SER A 128 -4.54 7.88 -8.75
C SER A 128 -4.29 7.97 -7.23
N ARG A 129 -3.60 9.01 -6.72
CA ARG A 129 -3.14 9.04 -5.32
C ARG A 129 -4.28 8.90 -4.31
N TYR A 130 -5.38 9.62 -4.55
CA TYR A 130 -6.57 9.56 -3.69
C TYR A 130 -7.20 8.17 -3.75
N LEU A 131 -7.52 7.69 -4.96
CA LEU A 131 -8.17 6.39 -5.12
C LEU A 131 -7.29 5.25 -4.59
N ARG A 132 -5.96 5.31 -4.73
CA ARG A 132 -5.03 4.35 -4.14
C ARG A 132 -5.07 4.34 -2.61
N ASN A 133 -5.23 5.49 -1.97
CA ASN A 133 -5.40 5.57 -0.52
C ASN A 133 -6.71 4.93 -0.10
N ILE A 134 -7.83 5.29 -0.74
CA ILE A 134 -9.14 4.68 -0.48
C ILE A 134 -9.13 3.19 -0.74
N SER A 135 -8.57 2.74 -1.85
CA SER A 135 -8.44 1.32 -2.17
C SER A 135 -7.66 0.57 -1.08
N SER A 136 -6.59 1.18 -0.54
CA SER A 136 -5.85 0.56 0.56
C SER A 136 -6.72 0.44 1.82
N ILE A 137 -7.47 1.50 2.16
CA ILE A 137 -8.43 1.49 3.28
C ILE A 137 -9.50 0.42 3.05
N ALA A 138 -10.10 0.37 1.86
CA ALA A 138 -11.11 -0.62 1.48
C ALA A 138 -10.58 -2.06 1.59
N GLY A 139 -9.31 -2.30 1.25
CA GLY A 139 -8.66 -3.59 1.48
C GLY A 139 -8.61 -3.98 2.96
N ALA A 140 -8.29 -3.02 3.84
CA ALA A 140 -8.32 -3.24 5.29
C ALA A 140 -9.73 -3.50 5.82
N LEU A 141 -10.72 -2.75 5.34
CA LEU A 141 -12.14 -2.95 5.72
C LEU A 141 -12.66 -4.31 5.24
N SER A 142 -12.33 -4.72 4.01
CA SER A 142 -12.67 -6.03 3.45
C SER A 142 -12.09 -7.17 4.31
N ARG A 143 -10.82 -7.06 4.72
CA ARG A 143 -10.16 -8.05 5.59
C ARG A 143 -10.73 -8.08 7.01
N TYR A 144 -11.15 -6.94 7.53
CA TYR A 144 -11.84 -6.84 8.82
C TYR A 144 -13.21 -7.53 8.77
N LEU A 145 -14.05 -7.18 7.79
CA LEU A 145 -15.40 -7.73 7.63
C LEU A 145 -15.41 -9.23 7.33
N SER A 146 -14.45 -9.72 6.52
CA SER A 146 -14.31 -11.15 6.20
C SER A 146 -13.61 -11.97 7.29
N GLY A 147 -13.07 -11.32 8.32
CA GLY A 147 -12.23 -11.95 9.33
C GLY A 147 -10.95 -12.59 8.77
N ALA A 148 -10.56 -12.29 7.52
CA ALA A 148 -9.39 -12.86 6.88
C ALA A 148 -8.12 -12.52 7.66
N ARG A 149 -7.95 -11.26 8.06
CA ARG A 149 -6.77 -10.82 8.81
C ARG A 149 -6.66 -11.47 10.19
N HIS A 150 -7.80 -11.70 10.83
CA HIS A 150 -7.85 -12.38 12.12
C HIS A 150 -7.38 -13.84 12.01
N ARG A 151 -7.86 -14.57 10.99
CA ARG A 151 -7.40 -15.93 10.66
C ARG A 151 -5.92 -15.97 10.30
N GLU A 152 -5.45 -15.06 9.44
CA GLU A 152 -4.02 -14.94 9.08
C GLU A 152 -3.14 -14.80 10.32
N VAL A 153 -3.59 -14.09 11.34
CA VAL A 153 -2.82 -13.85 12.57
C VAL A 153 -2.81 -15.08 13.48
N ILE A 154 -3.93 -15.81 13.57
CA ILE A 154 -4.04 -17.02 14.39
C ILE A 154 -3.33 -18.20 13.73
N ASP A 155 -3.62 -18.43 12.44
CA ASP A 155 -3.19 -19.62 11.68
C ASP A 155 -1.88 -19.38 10.91
N GLY A 156 -1.45 -18.12 10.78
CA GLY A 156 -0.26 -17.72 10.05
C GLY A 156 1.02 -18.41 10.54
N PRO A 157 1.31 -18.43 11.86
CA PRO A 157 2.53 -19.05 12.36
C PRO A 157 2.62 -20.55 12.00
N SER A 158 1.52 -21.29 12.16
CA SER A 158 1.45 -22.70 11.74
C SER A 158 1.56 -22.86 10.22
N THR A 159 0.97 -21.95 9.45
CA THR A 159 1.06 -21.97 7.98
C THR A 159 2.49 -21.73 7.51
N ILE A 160 3.19 -20.74 8.09
CA ILE A 160 4.59 -20.45 7.78
C ILE A 160 5.47 -21.64 8.16
N GLN A 161 5.25 -22.23 9.33
CA GLN A 161 5.99 -23.40 9.78
C GLN A 161 5.79 -24.56 8.79
N ARG A 162 4.55 -24.82 8.37
CA ARG A 162 4.26 -25.85 7.37
C ARG A 162 4.90 -25.56 6.01
N MET A 163 4.94 -24.29 5.59
CA MET A 163 5.64 -23.89 4.36
C MET A 163 7.14 -24.15 4.45
N LYS A 164 7.77 -23.88 5.60
CA LYS A 164 9.19 -24.18 5.84
C LYS A 164 9.46 -25.68 5.78
N GLU A 165 8.62 -26.48 6.42
CA GLU A 165 8.69 -27.95 6.36
C GLU A 165 8.61 -28.45 4.91
N LEU A 166 7.63 -27.98 4.13
CA LEU A 166 7.48 -28.35 2.72
C LEU A 166 8.69 -27.93 1.86
N LEU A 167 9.28 -26.77 2.14
CA LEU A 167 10.49 -26.31 1.45
C LEU A 167 11.70 -27.19 1.80
N LEU A 168 11.84 -27.60 3.06
CA LEU A 168 12.89 -28.51 3.50
C LEU A 168 12.69 -29.94 2.98
N GLU A 169 11.44 -30.45 2.99
CA GLU A 169 11.06 -31.72 2.37
C GLU A 169 11.40 -31.70 0.87
N PHE A 170 11.12 -30.60 0.17
CA PHE A 170 11.53 -30.42 -1.23
C PHE A 170 13.05 -30.44 -1.41
N GLU A 171 13.82 -29.77 -0.56
CA GLU A 171 15.30 -29.80 -0.61
C GLU A 171 15.84 -31.23 -0.40
N GLN A 172 15.25 -31.99 0.52
CA GLN A 172 15.59 -33.40 0.75
C GLN A 172 15.24 -34.27 -0.47
N LEU A 173 14.04 -34.13 -1.03
CA LEU A 173 13.63 -34.90 -2.20
C LEU A 173 14.53 -34.62 -3.40
N VAL A 174 14.89 -33.37 -3.65
CA VAL A 174 15.78 -33.03 -4.77
C VAL A 174 17.21 -33.55 -4.54
N ALA A 175 17.64 -33.73 -3.29
CA ALA A 175 18.96 -34.30 -2.98
C ALA A 175 19.06 -35.82 -3.21
N VAL A 176 17.93 -36.54 -3.35
CA VAL A 176 17.91 -37.97 -3.62
C VAL A 176 18.16 -38.25 -5.11
N ASP A 177 18.89 -39.32 -5.41
CA ASP A 177 19.17 -39.78 -6.78
C ASP A 177 17.98 -40.52 -7.41
N TRP A 178 16.93 -39.76 -7.74
CA TRP A 178 15.75 -40.29 -8.47
C TRP A 178 15.47 -39.55 -9.78
N MET A 179 16.16 -38.43 -10.05
CA MET A 179 16.00 -37.66 -11.28
C MET A 179 17.36 -37.23 -11.85
N PRO A 180 17.44 -36.93 -13.16
CA PRO A 180 18.60 -36.34 -13.81
C PRO A 180 19.08 -35.03 -13.13
N GLU A 181 20.39 -34.84 -13.06
CA GLU A 181 21.01 -33.71 -12.34
C GLU A 181 20.65 -32.34 -12.93
N ASP A 182 20.49 -32.26 -14.26
CA ASP A 182 20.06 -31.05 -14.96
C ASP A 182 18.64 -30.61 -14.54
N LEU A 183 17.73 -31.56 -14.32
CA LEU A 183 16.39 -31.29 -13.81
C LEU A 183 16.41 -30.88 -12.32
N LYS A 184 17.28 -31.48 -11.50
CA LYS A 184 17.48 -31.07 -10.10
C LYS A 184 17.90 -29.61 -10.02
N GLU A 185 18.87 -29.21 -10.82
CA GLU A 185 19.38 -27.83 -10.83
C GLU A 185 18.34 -26.82 -11.32
N GLN A 186 17.55 -27.16 -12.35
CA GLN A 186 16.44 -26.30 -12.78
C GLN A 186 15.36 -26.15 -11.70
N LEU A 187 15.03 -27.23 -10.98
CA LEU A 187 14.05 -27.21 -9.90
C LEU A 187 14.53 -26.37 -8.71
N LYS A 188 15.79 -26.55 -8.27
CA LYS A 188 16.42 -25.69 -7.24
C LYS A 188 16.40 -24.21 -7.65
N TYR A 189 16.72 -23.91 -8.90
CA TYR A 189 16.73 -22.53 -9.41
C TYR A 189 15.35 -21.88 -9.43
N LYS A 190 14.30 -22.64 -9.77
CA LYS A 190 12.92 -22.13 -9.80
C LYS A 190 12.35 -21.90 -8.40
N VAL A 191 12.58 -22.84 -7.48
CA VAL A 191 12.00 -22.77 -6.12
C VAL A 191 12.80 -21.82 -5.22
N ARG A 192 14.12 -21.73 -5.41
CA ARG A 192 15.02 -20.89 -4.61
C ARG A 192 14.83 -21.12 -3.10
N THR A 193 14.79 -22.39 -2.68
CA THR A 193 14.40 -22.83 -1.34
C THR A 193 15.05 -22.03 -0.22
N ARG A 194 16.37 -21.85 -0.26
CA ARG A 194 17.10 -21.08 0.77
C ARG A 194 16.64 -19.62 0.85
N SER A 195 16.42 -18.98 -0.28
CA SER A 195 15.92 -17.60 -0.33
C SER A 195 14.47 -17.53 0.16
N ALA A 196 13.64 -18.53 -0.16
CA ALA A 196 12.26 -18.61 0.31
C ALA A 196 12.19 -18.82 1.83
N ILE A 197 13.00 -19.72 2.39
CA ILE A 197 13.10 -19.93 3.86
C ILE A 197 13.58 -18.65 4.54
N LYS A 198 14.65 -18.02 4.03
CA LYS A 198 15.15 -16.76 4.55
C LYS A 198 14.06 -15.68 4.58
N LEU A 199 13.24 -15.61 3.53
CA LEU A 199 12.09 -14.71 3.48
C LEU A 199 11.08 -15.04 4.59
N LEU A 200 10.73 -16.31 4.76
CA LEU A 200 9.80 -16.82 5.79
C LEU A 200 10.32 -16.66 7.23
N ASP A 201 11.63 -16.48 7.42
CA ASP A 201 12.27 -16.16 8.69
C ASP A 201 12.30 -14.65 8.97
N GLU A 202 11.91 -13.81 8.01
CA GLU A 202 11.92 -12.37 8.23
C GLU A 202 10.82 -11.96 9.22
N PRO A 203 11.17 -11.22 10.29
CA PRO A 203 10.25 -10.92 11.39
C PRO A 203 9.05 -10.05 10.97
N TYR A 204 9.05 -9.50 9.75
CA TYR A 204 7.95 -8.69 9.22
C TYR A 204 6.76 -9.51 8.71
N ILE A 205 6.90 -10.82 8.52
CA ILE A 205 5.82 -11.61 7.89
C ILE A 205 4.64 -11.76 8.84
N LEU A 206 4.88 -11.77 10.15
CA LEU A 206 3.82 -11.76 11.15
C LEU A 206 4.29 -10.96 12.36
N GLU A 207 3.80 -9.73 12.48
CA GLU A 207 3.62 -9.18 13.81
C GLU A 207 2.57 -10.04 14.51
N SER A 208 3.05 -11.04 15.25
CA SER A 208 2.24 -11.78 16.19
C SER A 208 1.66 -10.75 17.16
N PRO A 209 0.33 -10.69 17.37
CA PRO A 209 -0.24 -9.79 18.36
C PRO A 209 0.42 -10.11 19.70
N THR A 210 0.92 -9.08 20.36
CA THR A 210 1.63 -9.12 21.64
C THR A 210 0.75 -9.58 22.82
N SER A 211 -0.40 -10.19 22.56
CA SER A 211 -1.41 -10.54 23.55
C SER A 211 -2.10 -11.85 23.16
N ARG A 212 -1.79 -12.93 23.89
CA ARG A 212 -2.56 -14.20 23.94
C ARG A 212 -3.85 -14.09 24.76
N ARG A 213 -4.25 -12.89 25.19
CA ARG A 213 -5.52 -12.71 25.90
C ARG A 213 -6.65 -12.86 24.87
N ASN A 214 -7.74 -13.52 25.24
CA ASN A 214 -9.02 -13.48 24.53
C ASN A 214 -9.43 -12.00 24.36
N ASP A 215 -8.91 -11.37 23.32
CA ASP A 215 -9.08 -9.96 23.02
C ASP A 215 -10.25 -9.90 22.07
N ALA A 216 -11.44 -9.67 22.62
CA ALA A 216 -12.61 -9.36 21.82
C ALA A 216 -12.38 -8.14 20.91
N ASP A 217 -11.37 -7.32 21.21
CA ASP A 217 -10.95 -6.16 20.44
C ASP A 217 -9.80 -6.48 19.45
N LEU A 218 -9.36 -7.75 19.35
CA LEU A 218 -8.30 -8.16 18.42
C LEU A 218 -8.62 -7.77 16.97
N PRO A 219 -9.83 -8.02 16.43
CA PRO A 219 -10.16 -7.60 15.06
C PRO A 219 -10.00 -6.09 14.85
N THR A 220 -10.49 -5.27 15.77
CA THR A 220 -10.37 -3.80 15.66
C THR A 220 -8.92 -3.33 15.79
N ARG A 221 -8.10 -3.94 16.65
CA ARG A 221 -6.67 -3.60 16.75
C ARG A 221 -5.91 -3.97 15.49
N LEU A 222 -6.20 -5.13 14.89
CA LEU A 222 -5.60 -5.53 13.62
C LEU A 222 -5.97 -4.54 12.51
N LEU A 223 -7.24 -4.15 12.43
CA LEU A 223 -7.68 -3.09 11.51
C LEU A 223 -6.94 -1.78 11.77
N ALA A 224 -6.86 -1.33 13.02
CA ALA A 224 -6.18 -0.10 13.39
C ALA A 224 -4.69 -0.10 13.01
N SER A 225 -3.97 -1.18 13.31
CA SER A 225 -2.58 -1.39 12.89
C SER A 225 -2.43 -1.35 11.38
N GLU A 226 -3.33 -1.99 10.64
CA GLU A 226 -3.30 -1.98 9.19
C GLU A 226 -3.53 -0.56 8.61
N LEU A 227 -4.50 0.18 9.14
CA LEU A 227 -4.75 1.57 8.75
C LEU A 227 -3.58 2.51 9.09
N LEU A 228 -2.91 2.29 10.23
CA LEU A 228 -1.69 3.00 10.61
C LEU A 228 -0.59 2.77 9.54
N ARG A 229 -0.35 1.52 9.14
CA ARG A 229 0.64 1.18 8.11
C ARG A 229 0.29 1.75 6.74
N ILE A 230 -1.00 1.71 6.37
CA ILE A 230 -1.51 2.31 5.14
C ILE A 230 -1.18 3.81 5.13
N ASN A 231 -1.53 4.53 6.19
CA ASN A 231 -1.23 5.96 6.32
C ASN A 231 0.28 6.23 6.23
N TYR A 232 1.11 5.46 6.93
CA TYR A 232 2.56 5.61 6.86
C TYR A 232 3.10 5.38 5.45
N SER A 233 2.61 4.37 4.73
CA SER A 233 3.06 4.07 3.37
C SER A 233 2.79 5.22 2.38
N HIS A 234 1.61 5.85 2.49
CA HIS A 234 1.14 6.91 1.58
C HIS A 234 1.57 8.32 1.99
N GLN A 235 1.70 8.59 3.29
CA GLN A 235 1.91 9.95 3.83
C GLN A 235 3.16 10.08 4.71
N LYS A 236 3.91 9.00 4.92
CA LYS A 236 5.10 8.95 5.80
C LYS A 236 4.80 9.34 7.26
N SER A 237 3.54 9.25 7.66
CA SER A 237 3.05 9.50 9.02
C SER A 237 1.91 8.54 9.32
N PHE A 238 1.80 8.11 10.57
CA PHE A 238 0.78 7.16 11.00
C PHE A 238 -0.65 7.76 11.05
N HIS A 239 -0.79 9.08 11.11
CA HIS A 239 -2.09 9.79 11.15
C HIS A 239 -3.12 9.18 12.13
N LYS A 240 -2.74 9.08 13.41
CA LYS A 240 -3.54 8.46 14.48
C LYS A 240 -4.99 8.96 14.57
N LYS A 241 -5.20 10.26 14.35
CA LYS A 241 -6.54 10.87 14.32
C LYS A 241 -7.39 10.37 13.16
N ALA A 242 -6.81 10.19 11.97
CA ALA A 242 -7.53 9.62 10.84
C ALA A 242 -7.93 8.17 11.11
N VAL A 243 -7.03 7.37 11.71
CA VAL A 243 -7.35 6.00 12.13
C VAL A 243 -8.50 5.98 13.14
N PHE A 244 -8.46 6.84 14.16
CA PHE A 244 -9.54 6.97 15.14
C PHE A 244 -10.89 7.26 14.47
N HIS A 245 -10.91 8.19 13.50
CA HIS A 245 -12.12 8.49 12.75
C HIS A 245 -12.57 7.30 11.88
N LEU A 246 -11.67 6.58 11.22
CA LEU A 246 -12.00 5.39 10.43
C LEU A 246 -12.55 4.24 11.28
N LEU A 247 -12.11 4.10 12.53
CA LEU A 247 -12.71 3.13 13.45
C LEU A 247 -14.11 3.54 13.92
N GLY A 248 -14.54 4.78 13.67
CA GLY A 248 -15.89 5.26 13.94
C GLY A 248 -16.91 4.98 12.84
N LEU A 249 -16.55 4.20 11.81
CA LEU A 249 -17.49 3.75 10.79
C LEU A 249 -18.61 2.91 11.41
N SER A 250 -19.83 3.05 10.89
CA SER A 250 -21.04 2.47 11.48
C SER A 250 -21.04 0.94 11.66
N PHE A 251 -20.26 0.19 10.89
CA PHE A 251 -20.13 -1.27 11.04
C PHE A 251 -19.03 -1.72 12.02
N VAL A 252 -18.21 -0.81 12.55
CA VAL A 252 -17.15 -1.15 13.50
C VAL A 252 -17.75 -1.23 14.90
N GLU A 253 -18.00 -2.45 15.37
CA GLU A 253 -18.74 -2.71 16.61
C GLU A 253 -18.02 -2.22 17.88
N ARG A 254 -16.68 -2.26 17.90
CA ARG A 254 -15.87 -1.96 19.08
C ARG A 254 -14.73 -1.02 18.74
N PRO A 255 -15.00 0.29 18.57
CA PRO A 255 -13.98 1.27 18.27
C PRO A 255 -12.97 1.38 19.43
N LEU A 256 -11.70 1.55 19.10
CA LEU A 256 -10.64 1.69 20.10
C LEU A 256 -10.56 3.12 20.61
N GLU A 257 -10.25 3.26 21.90
CA GLU A 257 -9.86 4.55 22.46
C GLU A 257 -8.61 5.11 21.77
N MET A 258 -8.53 6.44 21.65
CA MET A 258 -7.38 7.13 21.06
C MET A 258 -6.07 6.67 21.72
N ARG A 259 -6.02 6.54 23.05
CA ARG A 259 -4.82 6.11 23.79
C ARG A 259 -4.31 4.74 23.33
N THR A 260 -5.20 3.83 22.97
CA THR A 260 -4.83 2.51 22.42
C THR A 260 -4.23 2.65 21.03
N ILE A 261 -4.81 3.47 20.17
CA ILE A 261 -4.27 3.78 18.84
C ILE A 261 -2.88 4.43 18.94
N GLU A 262 -2.67 5.31 19.93
CA GLU A 262 -1.36 5.92 20.17
C GLU A 262 -0.29 4.90 20.57
N ARG A 263 -0.65 3.92 21.41
CA ARG A 263 0.24 2.81 21.77
C ARG A 263 0.55 1.92 20.58
N LEU A 264 -0.46 1.59 19.75
CA LEU A 264 -0.27 0.84 18.52
C LEU A 264 0.68 1.59 17.56
N ALA A 265 0.43 2.88 17.32
CA ALA A 265 1.31 3.69 16.47
C ALA A 265 2.76 3.74 16.97
N LYS A 266 2.98 3.76 18.29
CA LYS A 266 4.33 3.65 18.86
C LYS A 266 4.94 2.28 18.59
N SER A 267 4.19 1.20 18.81
CA SER A 267 4.64 -0.17 18.54
C SER A 267 5.03 -0.36 17.07
N GLU A 268 4.21 0.14 16.14
CA GLU A 268 4.46 0.11 14.70
C GLU A 268 5.71 0.92 14.33
N MET A 269 5.92 2.09 14.96
CA MET A 269 7.11 2.91 14.75
C MET A 269 8.38 2.19 15.23
N ASP A 270 8.32 1.54 16.39
CA ASP A 270 9.45 0.80 16.95
C ASP A 270 9.78 -0.44 16.08
N ALA A 271 8.76 -1.16 15.61
CA ALA A 271 8.93 -2.27 14.65
C ALA A 271 9.55 -1.80 13.32
N LEU A 272 9.13 -0.64 12.80
CA LEU A 272 9.77 -0.03 11.62
C LEU A 272 11.24 0.28 11.87
N ARG A 273 11.59 0.87 13.02
CA ARG A 273 12.99 1.18 13.37
C ARG A 273 13.84 -0.09 13.46
N GLU A 274 13.33 -1.15 14.06
CA GLU A 274 14.02 -2.44 14.13
C GLU A 274 14.28 -3.02 12.74
N CYS A 275 13.28 -2.96 11.85
CA CYS A 275 13.43 -3.36 10.45
C CYS A 275 14.51 -2.56 9.71
N TRP A 276 14.51 -1.23 9.88
CA TRP A 276 15.53 -0.36 9.26
C TRP A 276 16.91 -0.60 9.86
N ALA A 277 17.01 -0.76 11.18
CA ALA A 277 18.27 -1.04 11.85
C ALA A 277 18.91 -2.32 11.30
N LYS A 278 18.13 -3.39 11.17
CA LYS A 278 18.60 -4.66 10.60
C LYS A 278 19.09 -4.49 9.15
N LYS A 279 18.32 -3.81 8.30
CA LYS A 279 18.72 -3.57 6.90
C LYS A 279 20.00 -2.74 6.77
N ILE A 280 20.20 -1.77 7.65
CA ILE A 280 21.41 -0.93 7.66
C ILE A 280 22.60 -1.73 8.18
N ALA A 281 22.43 -2.46 9.29
CA ALA A 281 23.44 -3.33 9.87
C ALA A 281 23.94 -4.37 8.85
N ASP A 282 23.01 -5.09 8.20
CA ASP A 282 23.33 -6.10 7.19
C ASP A 282 24.04 -5.49 5.96
N ARG A 283 23.65 -4.28 5.54
CA ARG A 283 24.22 -3.62 4.34
C ARG A 283 25.61 -3.02 4.61
N LYS A 284 25.81 -2.43 5.79
CA LYS A 284 27.03 -1.68 6.14
C LYS A 284 28.00 -2.47 7.02
N GLY A 285 27.64 -3.68 7.46
CA GLY A 285 28.44 -4.46 8.40
C GLY A 285 28.54 -3.81 9.78
N LEU A 286 27.49 -3.10 10.20
CA LEU A 286 27.45 -2.39 11.49
C LEU A 286 26.77 -3.23 12.57
N ASP A 287 27.09 -2.93 13.83
CA ASP A 287 26.40 -3.52 14.97
C ASP A 287 24.91 -3.10 15.01
N PHE A 288 24.01 -4.08 15.17
CA PHE A 288 22.58 -3.85 15.13
C PHE A 288 22.09 -2.97 16.30
N ASP A 289 22.58 -3.22 17.51
CA ASP A 289 22.12 -2.52 18.72
C ASP A 289 22.56 -1.05 18.69
N PHE A 290 23.76 -0.78 18.17
CA PHE A 290 24.22 0.58 17.90
C PHE A 290 23.31 1.33 16.91
N VAL A 291 22.98 0.71 15.77
CA VAL A 291 22.10 1.34 14.76
C VAL A 291 20.69 1.54 15.32
N LEU A 292 20.14 0.55 16.02
CA LEU A 292 18.80 0.63 16.60
C LEU A 292 18.70 1.74 17.65
N THR A 293 19.69 1.86 18.52
CA THR A 293 19.76 2.93 19.53
C THR A 293 19.79 4.29 18.86
N THR A 294 20.60 4.45 17.82
CA THR A 294 20.69 5.67 17.02
C THR A 294 19.33 6.03 16.41
N LEU A 295 18.63 5.08 15.77
CA LEU A 295 17.30 5.30 15.19
C LEU A 295 16.20 5.57 16.24
N LYS A 296 16.32 5.02 17.45
CA LYS A 296 15.39 5.29 18.56
C LYS A 296 15.62 6.69 19.15
N THR A 297 16.87 7.17 19.20
CA THR A 297 17.19 8.54 19.64
C THR A 297 16.73 9.60 18.64
N ASN A 298 16.71 9.28 17.34
CA ASN A 298 16.16 10.18 16.33
C ASN A 298 14.62 10.14 16.34
N LYS A 299 14.01 11.24 16.78
CA LYS A 299 12.54 11.37 16.86
C LYS A 299 11.88 11.48 15.48
N SER A 300 12.62 11.89 14.45
CA SER A 300 12.15 11.84 13.06
C SER A 300 12.75 10.60 12.38
N LEU A 301 11.90 9.78 11.76
CA LEU A 301 12.35 8.78 10.79
C LEU A 301 12.72 9.50 9.48
N THR A 302 13.69 10.42 9.54
CA THR A 302 14.40 10.85 8.34
C THR A 302 15.25 9.65 7.93
N LEU A 303 14.93 9.08 6.76
CA LEU A 303 15.58 7.87 6.27
C LEU A 303 17.07 8.17 6.05
N PRO A 304 17.98 7.19 6.24
CA PRO A 304 19.43 7.39 6.08
C PRO A 304 19.88 7.68 4.65
N HIS A 305 18.99 7.87 3.69
CA HIS A 305 19.41 8.46 2.42
C HIS A 305 19.88 9.93 2.60
N GLU A 306 19.53 10.54 3.74
CA GLU A 306 19.92 11.89 4.16
C GLU A 306 20.87 11.91 5.37
N MET A 307 21.20 10.75 5.95
CA MET A 307 22.22 10.66 7.00
C MET A 307 23.47 10.04 6.38
N ASP A 308 24.45 10.88 6.09
CA ASP A 308 25.83 10.46 5.86
C ASP A 308 26.33 9.71 7.11
N LEU A 309 26.16 8.39 7.09
CA LEU A 309 26.72 7.42 8.03
C LEU A 309 27.59 6.44 7.25
#